data_AF-A0A1H7NAQ9-F1
#
_entry.id   AF-A0A1H7NAQ9-F1
#
_cell.length_a   1.000
_cell.length_b   1.000
_cell.length_c   1.000
_cell.angle_alpha   90.00
_cell.angle_beta   90.00
_cell.angle_gamma   90.00
#
_symmetry.space_group_name_H-M   'P 1'
#
loop_
_entity.id
_entity.type
_entity.pdbx_description
1 polymer ?
#
loop_
_entity_poly.entity_id
_entity_poly.type
_entity_poly.pdbx_seq_one_letter_code
_entity_poly.pdbx_strand_id
1 'polypeptide(L)'
;MASYDSNFSKMQEDAMRRVLEMQQRSRDAVTHHEEKCEDSNVRANVSELLGGIKIDEEKALIALLIFILYKQGADIKLLMGLAYLLL
;
A
#
# COMPACT_ATOMS: atom_id res chain seq x y z
N MET A 1 -50.32 8.77 -4.72
CA MET A 1 -49.12 8.02 -4.29
C MET A 1 -48.24 7.51 -5.46
N ALA A 2 -48.51 7.86 -6.73
CA ALA A 2 -47.70 7.43 -7.88
C ALA A 2 -46.49 8.33 -8.22
N SER A 3 -46.36 9.50 -7.59
CA SER A 3 -45.34 10.51 -7.98
C SER A 3 -43.93 10.22 -7.41
N TYR A 4 -43.81 9.53 -6.27
CA TYR A 4 -42.51 9.25 -5.64
C TYR A 4 -41.68 8.24 -6.44
N ASP A 5 -42.34 7.23 -7.01
CA ASP A 5 -41.75 6.16 -7.80
C ASP A 5 -41.12 6.67 -9.11
N SER A 6 -41.80 7.64 -9.74
CA SER A 6 -41.31 8.31 -10.96
C SER A 6 -40.10 9.21 -10.69
N ASN A 7 -40.04 9.85 -9.51
CA ASN A 7 -38.90 10.67 -9.11
C ASN A 7 -37.68 9.81 -8.74
N PHE A 8 -37.91 8.65 -8.12
CA PHE A 8 -36.85 7.68 -7.85
C PHE A 8 -36.24 7.11 -9.13
N SER A 9 -37.08 6.77 -10.12
CA SER A 9 -36.60 6.33 -11.45
C SER A 9 -35.77 7.41 -12.15
N LYS A 10 -36.16 8.69 -12.06
CA LYS A 10 -35.38 9.82 -12.60
C LYS A 10 -34.08 10.08 -11.86
N MET A 11 -34.05 9.89 -10.53
CA MET A 11 -32.82 9.96 -9.75
C MET A 11 -31.88 8.78 -10.05
N GLN A 12 -32.42 7.57 -10.27
CA GLN A 12 -31.63 6.42 -10.70
C GLN A 12 -31.01 6.66 -12.09
N GLU A 13 -31.79 7.19 -13.04
CA GLU A 13 -31.31 7.54 -14.37
C GLU A 13 -30.18 8.58 -14.30
N ASP A 14 -30.35 9.65 -13.52
CA ASP A 14 -29.34 10.69 -13.34
C ASP A 14 -28.08 10.18 -12.60
N ALA A 15 -28.26 9.31 -11.60
CA ALA A 15 -27.16 8.69 -10.88
C ALA A 15 -26.31 7.80 -11.80
N MET A 16 -26.95 6.92 -12.60
CA MET A 16 -26.21 6.06 -13.54
C MET A 16 -25.48 6.89 -14.59
N ARG A 17 -26.09 7.96 -15.10
CA ARG A 17 -25.47 8.87 -16.07
C ARG A 17 -24.21 9.54 -15.51
N ARG A 18 -24.25 10.02 -14.27
CA ARG A 18 -23.09 10.62 -13.58
C ARG A 18 -22.01 9.60 -13.25
N VAL A 19 -22.38 8.37 -12.91
CA VAL A 19 -21.42 7.27 -12.68
C VAL A 19 -20.68 6.93 -13.97
N LEU A 20 -21.36 6.88 -15.10
CA LEU A 20 -20.70 6.65 -16.40
C LEU A 20 -19.72 7.78 -16.75
N GLU A 21 -20.10 9.04 -16.51
CA GLU A 21 -19.22 10.19 -16.69
C GLU A 21 -18.00 10.12 -15.74
N MET A 22 -18.22 9.78 -14.46
CA MET A 22 -17.14 9.62 -13.49
C MET A 22 -16.25 8.44 -13.81
N GLN A 23 -16.79 7.32 -14.31
CA GLN A 23 -16.00 6.17 -14.74
C GLN A 23 -15.18 6.49 -15.97
N GLN A 24 -15.73 7.23 -16.94
CA GLN A 24 -14.99 7.66 -18.12
C GLN A 24 -13.82 8.57 -17.73
N ARG A 25 -14.08 9.59 -16.89
CA ARG A 25 -13.02 10.45 -16.35
C ARG A 25 -12.00 9.70 -15.50
N SER A 26 -12.44 8.69 -14.74
CA SER A 26 -11.54 7.85 -13.95
C SER A 26 -10.66 6.97 -14.84
N ARG A 27 -11.16 6.46 -15.97
CA ARG A 27 -10.38 5.64 -16.90
C ARG A 27 -9.31 6.46 -17.63
N ASP A 28 -9.63 7.68 -18.01
CA ASP A 28 -8.66 8.61 -18.60
C ASP A 28 -7.63 9.08 -17.55
N ALA A 29 -8.06 9.33 -16.30
CA ALA A 29 -7.15 9.65 -15.20
C ALA A 29 -6.22 8.48 -14.81
N VAL A 30 -6.68 7.23 -14.96
CA VAL A 30 -5.86 6.02 -14.71
C VAL A 30 -4.88 5.74 -15.85
N THR A 31 -5.08 6.34 -17.03
CA THR A 31 -4.12 6.27 -18.16
C THR A 31 -3.04 7.35 -18.07
N HIS A 32 -3.31 8.46 -17.37
CA HIS A 32 -2.29 9.47 -17.02
C HIS A 32 -1.64 9.16 -15.66
N HIS A 33 -0.80 8.13 -15.62
CA HIS A 33 0.12 7.93 -14.51
C HIS A 33 1.42 8.73 -14.71
N GLU A 34 1.31 10.04 -14.89
CA GLU A 34 2.39 10.99 -14.57
C GLU A 34 1.74 12.27 -14.04
N GLU A 35 1.36 12.27 -12.75
CA GLU A 35 1.82 13.26 -11.76
C GLU A 35 1.17 13.04 -10.37
N LYS A 36 1.98 12.42 -9.50
CA LYS A 36 2.23 12.79 -8.09
C LYS A 36 1.05 12.80 -7.10
N CYS A 37 0.64 11.60 -6.67
CA CYS A 37 0.42 11.38 -5.24
C CYS A 37 1.79 11.19 -4.58
N GLU A 38 2.21 12.18 -3.81
CA GLU A 38 3.42 12.21 -2.99
C GLU A 38 3.32 11.21 -1.82
N ASP A 39 3.29 9.93 -2.16
CA ASP A 39 3.39 8.78 -1.25
C ASP A 39 3.91 7.52 -1.99
N SER A 40 3.86 7.53 -3.34
CA SER A 40 4.47 6.49 -4.18
C SER A 40 5.99 6.51 -4.15
N ASN A 41 6.62 7.70 -4.08
CA ASN A 41 8.07 7.80 -4.06
C ASN A 41 8.63 7.12 -2.81
N VAL A 42 8.06 7.32 -1.62
CA VAL A 42 8.56 6.67 -0.42
C VAL A 42 8.43 5.17 -0.57
N ARG A 43 7.24 4.62 -0.85
CA ARG A 43 7.06 3.17 -1.01
C ARG A 43 7.86 2.56 -2.16
N ALA A 44 8.01 3.23 -3.30
CA ALA A 44 8.83 2.78 -4.42
C ALA A 44 10.30 2.77 -4.03
N ASN A 45 10.81 3.82 -3.40
CA ASN A 45 12.19 3.85 -2.90
C ASN A 45 12.43 2.80 -1.80
N VAL A 46 11.49 2.56 -0.87
CA VAL A 46 11.66 1.50 0.14
C VAL A 46 11.57 0.12 -0.52
N SER A 47 10.67 -0.08 -1.48
CA SER A 47 10.51 -1.37 -2.18
C SER A 47 11.67 -1.64 -3.16
N GLU A 48 12.31 -0.61 -3.71
CA GLU A 48 13.47 -0.73 -4.59
C GLU A 48 14.77 -0.90 -3.77
N LEU A 49 14.89 -0.20 -2.63
CA LEU A 49 15.96 -0.42 -1.66
C LEU A 49 15.86 -1.81 -1.00
N LEU A 50 14.66 -2.27 -0.63
CA LEU A 50 14.45 -3.59 -0.01
C LEU A 50 14.37 -4.73 -1.03
N GLY A 51 13.88 -4.47 -2.25
CA GLY A 51 13.72 -5.47 -3.30
C GLY A 51 14.96 -5.69 -4.16
N GLY A 52 15.86 -4.69 -4.25
CA GLY A 52 17.15 -4.83 -4.91
C GLY A 52 18.20 -5.59 -4.07
N ILE A 53 18.03 -5.57 -2.74
CA ILE A 53 18.81 -6.41 -1.84
C ILE A 53 18.11 -7.78 -1.86
N LYS A 54 18.79 -8.82 -2.36
CA LYS A 54 18.33 -10.21 -2.28
C LYS A 54 18.34 -10.67 -0.81
N ILE A 55 17.49 -10.09 0.02
CA ILE A 55 17.39 -10.43 1.44
C ILE A 55 16.72 -11.79 1.47
N ASP A 56 17.53 -12.83 1.67
CA ASP A 56 17.03 -14.17 1.91
C ASP A 56 16.01 -14.13 3.05
N GLU A 57 14.89 -14.84 2.88
CA GLU A 57 13.77 -14.87 3.83
C GLU A 57 14.26 -15.20 5.26
N GLU A 58 15.27 -16.06 5.35
CA GLU A 58 15.94 -16.45 6.58
C GLU A 58 16.66 -15.27 7.26
N LYS A 59 17.41 -14.46 6.50
CA LYS A 59 18.09 -13.27 7.02
C LYS A 59 17.09 -12.16 7.38
N ALA A 60 15.99 -12.04 6.64
CA ALA A 60 14.90 -11.11 6.97
C ALA A 60 14.24 -11.47 8.30
N LEU A 61 13.94 -12.75 8.53
CA LEU A 61 13.38 -13.25 9.79
C LEU A 61 14.33 -13.02 10.97
N ILE A 62 15.63 -13.30 10.80
CA ILE A 62 16.64 -13.05 11.83
C ILE A 62 16.76 -11.54 12.11
N ALA A 63 16.83 -10.70 11.08
CA ALA A 63 16.91 -9.25 11.23
C ALA A 63 15.68 -8.66 11.93
N LEU A 64 14.47 -9.15 11.61
CA LEU A 64 13.23 -8.78 12.28
C LEU A 64 13.25 -9.17 13.76
N LEU A 65 13.74 -10.38 14.07
CA LEU A 65 13.85 -10.88 15.44
C LEU A 65 14.83 -10.03 16.26
N ILE A 66 16.01 -9.73 15.71
CA ILE A 66 17.01 -8.82 16.29
C ILE A 66 16.37 -7.45 16.55
N PHE A 67 15.60 -6.92 15.60
CA PHE A 67 14.95 -5.62 15.72
C PHE A 67 13.94 -5.56 16.87
N ILE A 68 13.09 -6.58 17.00
CA ILE A 68 12.10 -6.69 18.07
C ILE A 68 12.79 -6.84 19.43
N LEU A 69 13.82 -7.68 19.51
CA LEU A 69 14.61 -7.93 20.72
C LEU A 69 15.40 -6.68 21.16
N TYR A 70 15.98 -5.95 20.21
CA TYR A 70 16.67 -4.68 20.47
C TYR A 70 15.71 -3.66 21.10
N LYS A 71 14.49 -3.54 20.57
CA LYS A 71 13.45 -2.66 21.12
C LYS A 71 13.00 -3.04 22.53
N GLN A 72 13.01 -4.32 22.86
CA GLN A 72 12.64 -4.84 24.19
C GLN A 72 13.81 -4.86 25.18
N GLY A 73 15.01 -4.47 24.76
CA GLY A 73 16.19 -4.49 25.62
C GLY A 73 16.67 -5.91 25.95
N ALA A 74 16.52 -6.84 25.01
CA ALA A 74 17.04 -8.19 25.16
C ALA A 74 18.56 -8.20 25.36
N ASP A 75 19.06 -9.25 26.01
CA ASP A 75 20.47 -9.39 26.39
C ASP A 75 21.42 -9.09 25.23
N ILE A 76 22.38 -8.18 25.45
CA ILE A 76 23.32 -7.70 24.43
C ILE A 76 24.15 -8.86 23.85
N LYS A 77 24.40 -9.90 24.65
CA LYS A 77 25.11 -11.12 24.24
C LYS A 77 24.29 -11.94 23.25
N LEU A 78 22.98 -12.01 23.46
CA LEU A 78 22.05 -12.68 22.56
C LEU A 78 21.93 -11.92 21.23
N LEU A 79 21.87 -10.58 21.30
CA LEU A 79 21.82 -9.72 20.12
C LEU A 79 23.07 -9.87 19.25
N MET A 80 24.25 -9.90 19.87
CA MET A 80 25.52 -10.12 19.17
C MET A 80 25.62 -11.51 18.53
N GLY A 81 25.10 -12.55 19.20
CA GLY A 81 25.06 -13.90 18.63
C GLY A 81 24.17 -14.01 17.39
N LEU A 82 22.98 -13.41 17.44
CA LEU A 82 22.09 -13.36 16.28
C LEU A 82 22.67 -12.49 15.15
N ALA A 83 23.31 -11.38 15.48
CA ALA A 83 23.98 -10.52 14.49
C ALA A 83 25.17 -11.25 13.82
N TYR A 84 25.91 -12.08 14.56
CA TYR A 84 26.98 -12.90 13.99
C TYR A 84 26.46 -13.95 13.01
N LEU A 85 25.26 -14.49 13.23
CA LEU A 85 24.62 -15.45 12.33
C LEU A 85 24.17 -14.83 11.01
N LEU A 86 24.06 -13.49 10.95
CA LEU A 86 23.71 -12.73 9.75
C LEU A 86 24.93 -12.44 8.85
N LEU A 87 26.12 -12.36 9.45
CA LEU A 87 27.41 -12.13 8.78
C LEU A 87 27.86 -13.38 8.01
#